data_AF-A0A0P8A5U8-F1
#
_entry.id   AF-A0A0P8A5U8-F1
#
_cell.length_a   1.000
_cell.length_b   1.000
_cell.length_c   1.000
_cell.angle_alpha   90.00
_cell.angle_beta   90.00
_cell.angle_gamma   90.00
#
_symmetry.space_group_name_H-M   'P 1'
#
loop_
_entity.id
_entity.type
_entity.pdbx_description
1 polymer ?
#
loop_
_entity_poly.entity_id
_entity_poly.type
_entity_poly.pdbx_seq_one_letter_code
_entity_poly.pdbx_strand_id
1 'polypeptide(L)' 'MGSEENKPQINADERRFVASNPVHLIGSWDLAFFLFLSFSYVYASGTIRRVGEYGFGVIIFQKP' A
#
# COMPACT_ATOMS: atom_id res chain seq x y z
N MET A 1 6.64 -37.50 34.81
CA MET A 1 6.12 -37.67 33.44
C MET A 1 4.66 -37.28 33.49
N GLY A 2 4.14 -36.21 32.93
CA GLY A 2 4.64 -35.13 32.08
C GLY A 2 3.36 -34.43 31.61
N SER A 3 3.10 -33.21 32.08
CA SER A 3 1.85 -32.47 31.86
C SER A 3 1.59 -32.31 30.36
N GLU A 4 0.48 -32.84 29.86
CA GLU A 4 0.05 -32.60 28.47
C GLU A 4 -0.46 -31.16 28.36
N GLU A 5 0.40 -30.28 27.85
CA GLU A 5 0.05 -28.92 27.46
C GLU A 5 -1.01 -28.97 26.34
N ASN A 6 -2.20 -28.47 26.64
CA ASN A 6 -3.22 -28.17 25.65
C ASN A 6 -2.72 -27.02 24.75
N LYS A 7 -2.05 -27.37 23.65
CA LYS A 7 -1.68 -26.39 22.62
C LYS A 7 -2.97 -25.90 21.97
N PRO A 8 -3.20 -24.58 21.84
CA PRO A 8 -4.29 -24.09 21.02
C PRO A 8 -4.08 -24.60 19.59
N GLN A 9 -4.97 -25.48 19.13
CA GLN A 9 -5.08 -25.85 17.73
C GLN A 9 -5.56 -24.61 16.98
N ILE A 10 -4.61 -23.80 16.52
CA ILE A 10 -4.90 -22.71 15.60
C ILE A 10 -5.33 -23.40 14.30
N ASN A 11 -6.64 -23.50 14.09
CA ASN A 11 -7.23 -23.92 12.84
C ASN A 11 -6.59 -23.09 11.73
N ALA A 12 -5.88 -23.76 10.81
CA ALA A 12 -5.25 -23.12 9.66
C ALA A 12 -6.28 -22.41 8.73
N ASP A 13 -7.57 -22.68 8.95
CA ASP A 13 -8.70 -22.16 8.18
C ASP A 13 -9.28 -20.81 8.68
N GLU A 14 -8.81 -20.27 9.80
CA GLU A 14 -9.40 -19.04 10.37
C GLU A 14 -8.66 -17.75 10.02
N ARG A 15 -7.62 -17.81 9.19
CA ARG A 15 -7.13 -16.60 8.52
C ARG A 15 -8.03 -16.24 7.35
N ARG A 16 -9.31 -15.94 7.64
CA ARG A 16 -10.12 -15.09 6.77
C ARG A 16 -9.46 -13.73 6.76
N PHE A 17 -8.52 -13.55 5.84
CA PHE A 17 -8.11 -12.23 5.39
C PHE A 17 -9.34 -11.60 4.76
N VAL A 18 -10.13 -10.88 5.56
CA VAL A 18 -11.14 -9.97 5.04
C VAL A 18 -10.37 -8.77 4.49
N ALA A 19 -9.73 -8.96 3.34
CA ALA A 19 -9.44 -7.85 2.45
C ALA A 19 -10.79 -7.33 1.99
N SER A 20 -11.20 -6.26 2.65
CA SER A 20 -12.14 -5.24 2.21
C SER A 20 -12.49 -5.33 0.71
N ASN A 21 -13.80 -5.47 0.44
CA ASN A 21 -14.51 -5.15 -0.80
C ASN A 21 -13.64 -5.02 -2.07
N PRO A 22 -13.78 -5.89 -3.08
CA PRO A 22 -13.27 -5.54 -4.40
C PRO A 22 -14.06 -4.32 -4.85
N VAL A 23 -13.43 -3.15 -4.78
CA VAL A 23 -13.99 -1.95 -5.39
C VAL A 23 -14.04 -2.27 -6.88
N HIS A 24 -15.22 -2.61 -7.38
CA HIS A 24 -15.51 -2.62 -8.81
C HIS A 24 -15.44 -1.16 -9.29
N LEU A 25 -14.20 -0.68 -9.50
CA LEU A 25 -13.89 0.58 -10.15
C LEU A 25 -13.98 0.34 -11.65
N ILE A 26 -15.08 0.76 -12.25
CA ILE A 26 -15.13 1.01 -13.69
C ILE A 26 -14.15 2.16 -13.95
N GLY A 27 -12.94 1.80 -14.39
CA GLY A 27 -11.81 2.71 -14.57
C GLY A 27 -10.89 2.81 -13.35
N SER A 28 -10.28 1.70 -12.93
CA SER A 28 -9.26 1.70 -11.87
C SER A 28 -8.04 2.51 -12.30
N TRP A 29 -7.88 3.69 -11.70
CA TRP A 29 -6.61 4.41 -11.69
C TRP A 29 -5.81 3.93 -10.48
N ASP A 30 -4.63 3.37 -10.72
CA ASP A 30 -3.67 3.07 -9.66
C ASP A 30 -2.78 4.30 -9.46
N LEU A 31 -2.72 4.80 -8.23
CA LEU A 31 -1.90 5.95 -7.85
C LEU A 31 -0.85 5.53 -6.82
N ALA A 32 0.40 5.88 -7.05
CA ALA A 32 1.48 5.75 -6.06
C ALA A 32 2.22 7.07 -5.95
N PHE A 33 2.53 7.52 -4.73
CA PHE A 33 3.26 8.76 -4.50
C PHE A 33 4.30 8.59 -3.39
N PHE A 34 5.38 9.37 -3.50
CA PHE A 34 6.47 9.46 -2.55
C PHE A 34 6.74 10.93 -2.24
N LEU A 35 6.96 11.21 -0.96
CA LEU A 35 7.35 12.52 -0.46
C LEU A 35 8.72 12.41 0.19
N PHE A 36 9.66 13.23 -0.25
CA PHE A 36 11.01 13.31 0.31
C PHE A 36 11.30 14.74 0.76
N LEU A 37 11.76 14.87 2.01
CA LEU A 37 12.08 16.14 2.65
C LEU A 37 13.60 16.25 2.77
N SER A 38 14.19 17.26 2.15
CA SER A 38 15.58 17.65 2.39
C SER A 38 15.63 18.93 3.23
N PHE A 39 16.82 19.43 3.56
CA PHE A 39 16.95 20.69 4.31
C PHE A 39 16.30 21.87 3.54
N SER A 40 16.67 22.03 2.27
CA SER A 40 16.27 23.18 1.44
C SER A 40 15.12 22.92 0.47
N TYR A 41 14.69 21.67 0.29
CA TYR A 41 13.70 21.32 -0.72
C TYR A 41 12.67 20.31 -0.22
N VAL A 42 11.50 20.33 -0.86
CA VAL A 42 10.48 19.29 -0.78
C VAL A 42 10.35 18.67 -2.17
N TYR A 43 10.50 17.35 -2.25
CA TYR A 43 10.35 16.59 -3.47
C TYR A 43 9.08 15.74 -3.34
N ALA A 44 8.15 15.92 -4.26
CA ALA A 44 6.99 15.06 -4.42
C ALA A 44 7.09 14.36 -5.78
N SER A 45 6.98 13.04 -5.79
CA SER A 45 6.94 12.28 -7.04
C SER A 45 5.84 11.25 -7.00
N GLY A 46 5.27 10.91 -8.15
CA GLY A 46 4.24 9.90 -8.20
C GLY A 46 4.04 9.31 -9.58
N THR A 47 3.37 8.17 -9.59
CA THR A 47 2.94 7.46 -10.79
C THR A 47 1.44 7.37 -10.80
N ILE A 48 0.85 7.58 -11.97
CA ILE A 48 -0.55 7.32 -12.24
C ILE A 48 -0.62 6.26 -13.33
N ARG A 49 -1.40 5.22 -13.09
CA ARG A 49 -1.56 4.13 -14.04
C ARG A 49 -3.04 3.88 -14.28
N ARG A 50 -3.40 3.72 -15.54
CA ARG A 50 -4.68 3.19 -16.01
C ARG A 50 -4.39 2.06 -16.99
N VAL A 51 -5.37 1.20 -17.26
CA VAL A 51 -5.22 0.16 -18.27
C VAL A 51 -4.79 0.78 -19.61
N GLY A 52 -3.55 0.51 -20.04
CA GLY A 52 -2.97 1.03 -21.28
C GLY A 52 -2.28 2.40 -21.18
N GLU A 53 -2.32 3.07 -20.02
CA GLU A 53 -1.74 4.41 -19.83
C GLU A 53 -0.88 4.46 -18.56
N TYR A 54 0.30 5.07 -18.67
CA TYR A 54 1.21 5.26 -17.56
C TYR A 54 1.74 6.70 -17.58
N GLY A 55 1.64 7.39 -16.45
CA GLY A 55 2.18 8.72 -16.23
C GLY A 55 3.08 8.75 -15.01
N PHE A 56 4.13 9.56 -15.09
CA PHE A 56 5.04 9.84 -13.99
C PHE A 56 5.26 11.36 -13.89
N GLY A 57 5.33 11.87 -12.67
CA GLY A 57 5.56 13.29 -12.42
C GLY A 57 6.42 13.52 -11.19
N VAL A 58 7.19 14.60 -11.22
CA VAL A 58 7.99 15.11 -10.10
C VAL A 58 7.70 16.60 -9.94
N ILE A 59 7.46 17.02 -8.70
CA ILE A 59 7.28 18.41 -8.31
C ILE A 59 8.32 18.71 -7.24
N ILE A 60 9.03 19.83 -7.39
CA ILE A 60 10.09 20.27 -6.48
C ILE A 60 9.74 21.66 -5.97
N PHE A 61 9.70 21.82 -4.65
CA PHE A 61 9.51 23.11 -4.00
C PHE A 61 10.79 23.49 -3.26
N GLN A 62 11.31 24.69 -3.52
CA GLN A 62 12.37 25.29 -2.73
C GLN A 62 11.77 25.90 -1.46
N LYS A 63 12.37 25.62 -0.31
CA LYS A 63 11.96 26.21 0.95
C LYS A 63 12.48 27.65 1.07
N PRO A 64 11.70 28.55 1.68
CA PRO A 64 12.13 29.93 1.97
C PRO A 64 13.34 29.96 2.90
#